data_AF-A0A7J3MEF2-F1
#
_entry.id   AF-A0A7J3MEF2-F1
#
_cell.length_a   1.000
_cell.length_b   1.000
_cell.length_c   1.000
_cell.angle_alpha   90.00
_cell.angle_beta   90.00
_cell.angle_gamma   90.00
#
_symmetry.space_group_name_H-M   'P 1'
#
loop_
_entity.id
_entity.type
_entity.pdbx_description
1 polymer ?
#
loop_
_entity_poly.entity_id
_entity_poly.type
_entity_poly.pdbx_seq_one_letter_code
_entity_poly.pdbx_strand_id
1 'polypeptide(L)'
;MVILSTMVRPFLSRKLGKLLFVIALILFIALIYVLYIIEYLKPLTSRVLSVLNPALRGENPLLQSVGEHLVPSWISIYSDFSSLLIFAVVGLCILLRRGKNNDLLLVLYLVSASYAAASMARLNILASPAFAMLSGICISHLLKPFVKLIKMKRVLVKKRKAKTQPLDKVYGVIIIFLILFLIFSPLSSGIKVSGSPQQIVSGGLSTLREVPDWMETLVWIQDNTPPDSVIIAWWDYGYWITSYTNRTTCADNATLNSTQIKQIAKMFMSNEIEAVEIIKKLVQNKRLDRIYILIFSPLSAVFPNQGSSKYTLGGDEAKWFWMARIANISVNSLVDKDIMKSLENLAVRGLNLTLPDRERTLLGKLLIYGSYAENHDSEFATWYSYMLVYYGYMTTPIIVNKPTFFDLVYRSSNRIVLVFKLNLV
;
A
#
# COMPACT_ATOMS: atom_id res chain seq x y z
N MET A 1 28.36 11.41 18.24
CA MET A 1 29.35 10.41 17.76
C MET A 1 30.68 10.99 17.28
N VAL A 2 30.72 12.12 16.54
CA VAL A 2 31.99 12.73 16.06
C VAL A 2 32.77 13.47 17.17
N ILE A 3 32.08 13.97 18.20
CA ILE A 3 32.69 14.73 19.31
C ILE A 3 33.47 13.81 20.26
N LEU A 4 32.95 12.62 20.56
CA LEU A 4 33.67 11.65 21.39
C LEU A 4 34.94 11.12 20.71
N SER A 5 34.92 10.91 19.39
CA SER A 5 36.10 10.39 18.67
C SER A 5 37.20 11.43 18.47
N THR A 6 36.86 12.72 18.55
CA THR A 6 37.84 13.82 18.45
C THR A 6 38.49 14.12 19.80
N MET A 7 37.77 13.95 20.92
CA MET A 7 38.32 14.12 22.27
C MET A 7 39.25 12.98 22.72
N VAL A 8 39.04 11.75 22.25
CA VAL A 8 39.85 10.57 22.65
C VAL A 8 41.09 10.37 21.76
N ARG A 9 41.15 11.03 20.60
CA ARG A 9 42.25 10.92 19.63
C ARG A 9 43.65 11.35 20.09
N PRO A 10 43.85 12.30 21.03
CA PRO A 10 45.20 12.71 21.42
C PRO A 10 45.89 11.74 22.39
N PHE A 11 45.14 10.87 23.08
CA PHE A 11 45.68 10.12 24.24
C PHE A 11 45.89 8.62 24.01
N LEU A 12 45.50 8.05 22.88
CA LEU A 12 45.64 6.60 22.63
C LEU A 12 46.37 6.28 21.33
N SER A 13 47.33 5.35 21.40
CA SER A 13 47.95 4.78 20.21
C SER A 13 46.85 4.25 19.26
N ARG A 14 47.01 4.45 17.95
CA ARG A 14 45.98 4.12 16.94
C ARG A 14 45.50 2.64 17.00
N LYS A 15 46.27 1.73 17.59
CA LYS A 15 45.89 0.33 17.82
C LYS A 15 45.10 0.15 19.12
N LEU A 16 45.55 0.75 20.23
CA LEU A 16 44.87 0.65 21.53
C LEU A 16 43.47 1.28 21.49
N GLY A 17 43.34 2.43 20.82
CA GLY A 17 42.04 3.10 20.66
C GLY A 17 41.04 2.30 19.82
N LYS A 18 41.50 1.55 18.81
CA LYS A 18 40.64 0.64 18.03
C LYS A 18 40.19 -0.56 18.86
N LEU A 19 41.10 -1.15 19.63
CA LEU A 19 40.78 -2.29 20.50
C LEU A 19 39.75 -1.90 21.58
N LEU A 20 39.98 -0.77 22.26
CA LEU A 20 39.05 -0.26 23.27
C LEU A 20 37.70 0.12 22.68
N PHE A 21 37.67 0.63 21.45
CA PHE A 21 36.41 0.89 20.75
C PHE A 21 35.64 -0.40 20.45
N VAL A 22 36.31 -1.45 19.98
CA VAL A 22 35.67 -2.76 19.73
C VAL A 22 35.16 -3.37 21.02
N ILE A 23 35.95 -3.33 22.10
CA ILE A 23 35.55 -3.83 23.42
C ILE A 23 34.34 -3.04 23.93
N ALA A 24 34.34 -1.70 23.82
CA ALA A 24 33.21 -0.87 24.21
C ALA A 24 31.94 -1.19 23.39
N LEU A 25 32.09 -1.47 22.09
CA LEU A 25 30.97 -1.87 21.23
C LEU A 25 30.40 -3.23 21.66
N ILE A 26 31.26 -4.21 21.95
CA ILE A 26 30.84 -5.54 22.42
C ILE A 26 30.13 -5.41 23.77
N LEU A 27 30.69 -4.65 24.71
CA LEU A 27 30.07 -4.40 26.01
C LEU A 27 28.73 -3.68 25.89
N PHE A 28 28.60 -2.74 24.95
CA PHE A 28 27.34 -2.06 24.67
C PHE A 28 26.28 -3.00 24.09
N ILE A 29 26.64 -3.88 23.16
CA ILE A 29 25.74 -4.90 22.62
C ILE A 29 25.33 -5.89 23.71
N ALA A 30 26.28 -6.33 24.55
CA ALA A 30 26.01 -7.22 25.68
C ALA A 30 25.06 -6.56 26.70
N LEU A 31 25.24 -5.27 27.00
CA LEU A 31 24.35 -4.51 27.87
C LEU A 31 22.92 -4.46 27.32
N ILE A 32 22.76 -4.18 26.01
CA ILE A 32 21.43 -4.18 25.36
C ILE A 32 20.79 -5.57 25.46
N TYR A 33 21.57 -6.63 25.25
CA TYR A 33 21.07 -8.01 25.34
C TYR A 33 20.63 -8.37 26.76
N VAL A 34 21.40 -7.99 27.78
CA VAL A 34 21.04 -8.19 29.19
C VAL A 34 19.77 -7.39 29.54
N LEU A 35 19.67 -6.14 29.10
CA LEU A 35 18.47 -5.31 29.29
C LEU A 35 17.23 -5.87 28.57
N TYR A 36 17.43 -6.58 27.47
CA TYR A 36 16.37 -7.29 26.76
C TYR A 36 15.88 -8.52 27.54
N ILE A 37 16.78 -9.32 28.11
CA ILE A 37 16.42 -10.50 28.93
C ILE A 37 15.70 -10.10 30.21
N ILE A 38 16.09 -8.98 30.83
CA ILE A 38 15.47 -8.46 32.07
C ILE A 38 14.07 -7.85 31.78
N GLU A 39 13.58 -7.90 30.53
CA GLU A 39 12.30 -7.33 30.07
C GLU A 39 12.16 -5.82 30.30
N TYR A 40 13.24 -5.13 30.68
CA TYR A 40 13.26 -3.68 30.86
C TYR A 40 13.08 -2.96 29.53
N LEU A 41 13.59 -3.55 28.44
CA LEU A 41 13.37 -3.07 27.08
C LEU A 41 12.20 -3.83 26.44
N LYS A 42 11.16 -3.10 26.03
CA LYS A 42 10.09 -3.67 25.21
C LYS A 42 10.68 -4.23 23.91
N PRO A 43 10.25 -5.43 23.46
CA PRO A 43 10.69 -5.97 22.19
C PRO A 43 10.35 -5.01 21.06
N LEU A 44 11.21 -4.99 20.04
CA LEU A 44 10.96 -4.21 18.83
C LEU A 44 9.62 -4.61 18.21
N THR A 45 8.89 -3.63 17.67
CA THR A 45 7.61 -3.92 17.01
C THR A 45 7.83 -4.82 15.79
N SER A 46 6.85 -5.68 15.50
CA SER A 46 6.88 -6.56 14.32
C SER A 46 7.14 -5.81 13.01
N ARG A 47 6.67 -4.57 12.91
CA ARG A 47 6.94 -3.66 11.78
C ARG A 47 8.43 -3.40 11.60
N VAL A 48 9.15 -3.01 12.67
CA VAL A 48 10.60 -2.73 12.61
C VAL A 48 11.40 -4.01 12.37
N LEU A 49 11.04 -5.10 13.02
CA LEU A 49 11.69 -6.40 12.83
C LEU A 49 11.57 -6.89 11.38
N SER A 50 10.44 -6.66 10.72
CA SER A 50 10.25 -7.02 9.31
C SER A 50 11.15 -6.24 8.34
N VAL A 51 11.63 -5.05 8.73
CA VAL A 51 12.59 -4.28 7.94
C VAL A 51 13.97 -4.91 8.03
N LEU A 52 14.36 -5.36 9.22
CA LEU A 52 15.64 -6.02 9.49
C LEU A 52 15.70 -7.45 8.95
N ASN A 53 14.57 -8.17 8.99
CA ASN A 53 14.45 -9.50 8.42
C ASN A 53 13.11 -9.64 7.68
N PRO A 54 13.12 -9.50 6.34
CA PRO A 54 11.92 -9.63 5.51
C PRO A 54 11.18 -10.96 5.65
N ALA A 55 11.87 -12.04 6.06
CA ALA A 55 11.26 -13.36 6.21
C ALA A 55 10.25 -13.43 7.36
N LEU A 56 10.45 -12.65 8.43
CA LEU A 56 9.54 -12.60 9.60
C LEU A 56 8.17 -12.00 9.26
N ARG A 57 8.03 -11.33 8.11
CA ARG A 57 6.76 -10.74 7.67
C ARG A 57 5.68 -11.80 7.45
N GLY A 58 6.07 -13.01 7.04
CA GLY A 58 5.13 -14.11 6.78
C GLY A 58 4.38 -14.61 8.02
N GLU A 59 4.91 -14.34 9.21
CA GLU A 59 4.31 -14.79 10.48
C GLU A 59 3.10 -13.94 10.89
N ASN A 60 2.97 -12.72 10.36
CA ASN A 60 1.89 -11.80 10.72
C ASN A 60 1.08 -11.39 9.48
N PRO A 61 -0.07 -12.05 9.21
CA PRO A 61 -0.93 -11.74 8.08
C PRO A 61 -1.42 -10.28 8.05
N LEU A 62 -1.63 -9.65 9.22
CA LEU A 62 -2.05 -8.25 9.30
C LEU A 62 -0.95 -7.33 8.76
N LEU A 63 0.32 -7.62 9.08
CA LEU A 63 1.46 -6.87 8.54
C LEU A 63 1.60 -7.05 7.03
N GLN A 64 1.39 -8.28 6.53
CA GLN A 64 1.50 -8.64 5.13
C GLN A 64 0.38 -8.06 4.26
N SER A 65 -0.81 -7.85 4.84
CA SER A 65 -1.98 -7.30 4.14
C SER A 65 -1.78 -5.85 3.67
N VAL A 66 -0.86 -5.11 4.29
CA VAL A 66 -0.57 -3.71 3.94
C VAL A 66 0.39 -3.68 2.75
N GLY A 67 -0.09 -3.20 1.60
CA GLY A 67 0.71 -3.13 0.37
C GLY A 67 2.04 -2.38 0.53
N GLU A 68 2.05 -1.30 1.34
CA GLU A 68 3.26 -0.51 1.62
C GLU A 68 4.36 -1.28 2.38
N HIS A 69 3.98 -2.35 3.08
CA HIS A 69 4.92 -3.17 3.83
C HIS A 69 5.57 -4.27 2.99
N LEU A 70 5.08 -4.48 1.77
CA LEU A 70 5.60 -5.51 0.87
C LEU A 70 6.99 -5.14 0.37
N VAL A 71 7.71 -6.18 -0.07
CA VAL A 71 8.98 -6.03 -0.78
C VAL A 71 8.68 -5.43 -2.15
N PRO A 72 9.27 -4.27 -2.50
CA PRO A 72 9.04 -3.68 -3.81
C PRO A 72 9.70 -4.52 -4.90
N SER A 73 9.02 -4.62 -6.04
CA SER A 73 9.61 -5.23 -7.24
C SER A 73 10.63 -4.28 -7.88
N TRP A 74 11.54 -4.83 -8.71
CA TRP A 74 12.45 -4.01 -9.50
C TRP A 74 11.72 -2.96 -10.35
N ILE A 75 10.54 -3.32 -10.90
CA ILE A 75 9.71 -2.42 -11.70
C ILE A 75 9.25 -1.21 -10.87
N SER A 76 8.85 -1.43 -9.62
CA SER A 76 8.45 -0.34 -8.71
C SER A 76 9.63 0.55 -8.32
N ILE A 77 10.80 -0.02 -8.02
CA ILE A 77 12.00 0.77 -7.72
C ILE A 77 12.41 1.61 -8.95
N TYR A 78 12.34 1.02 -10.15
CA TYR A 78 12.66 1.72 -11.39
C TYR A 78 11.62 2.80 -11.73
N SER A 79 10.33 2.60 -11.45
CA SER A 79 9.32 3.64 -11.67
C SER A 79 9.54 4.85 -10.77
N ASP A 80 10.00 4.63 -9.53
CA ASP A 80 10.22 5.68 -8.54
C ASP A 80 11.48 6.51 -8.85
N PHE A 81 12.59 5.85 -9.18
CA PHE A 81 13.89 6.51 -9.33
C PHE A 81 14.34 6.67 -10.80
N SER A 82 13.89 5.81 -11.71
CA SER A 82 14.22 5.84 -13.14
C SER A 82 15.73 5.99 -13.41
N SER A 83 16.12 6.94 -14.25
CA SER A 83 17.52 7.24 -14.61
C SER A 83 18.39 7.66 -13.42
N LEU A 84 17.82 8.13 -12.30
CA LEU A 84 18.59 8.50 -11.11
C LEU A 84 19.31 7.31 -10.49
N LEU A 85 18.80 6.07 -10.66
CA LEU A 85 19.49 4.88 -10.17
C LEU A 85 20.89 4.77 -10.79
N ILE A 86 20.98 4.97 -12.11
CA ILE A 86 22.24 4.88 -12.84
C ILE A 86 23.21 5.97 -12.36
N PHE A 87 22.73 7.21 -12.25
CA PHE A 87 23.56 8.32 -11.77
C PHE A 87 24.00 8.12 -10.32
N ALA A 88 23.15 7.57 -9.46
CA ALA A 88 23.48 7.30 -8.07
C ALA A 88 24.56 6.22 -7.93
N VAL A 89 24.51 5.13 -8.71
CA VAL A 89 25.57 4.10 -8.71
C VAL A 89 26.92 4.70 -9.13
N VAL A 90 26.94 5.51 -10.19
CA VAL A 90 28.17 6.19 -10.62
C VAL A 90 28.64 7.21 -9.57
N GLY A 91 27.70 7.94 -8.96
CA GLY A 91 27.97 8.87 -7.86
C GLY A 91 28.61 8.17 -6.66
N LEU A 92 28.17 6.95 -6.34
CA LEU A 92 28.71 6.14 -5.26
C LEU A 92 30.19 5.81 -5.53
N CYS A 93 30.51 5.37 -6.75
CA CYS A 93 31.89 5.11 -7.16
C CYS A 93 32.79 6.36 -7.04
N ILE A 94 32.26 7.55 -7.37
CA ILE A 94 32.98 8.82 -7.24
C ILE A 94 33.24 9.15 -5.76
N LEU A 95 32.25 8.95 -4.88
CA LEU A 95 32.40 9.21 -3.44
C LEU A 95 33.41 8.27 -2.79
N LEU A 96 33.35 6.98 -3.11
CA LEU A 96 34.29 5.97 -2.61
C LEU A 96 35.73 6.29 -3.02
N ARG A 97 35.95 6.82 -4.23
CA ARG A 97 37.28 7.27 -4.68
C ARG A 97 37.78 8.53 -3.97
N ARG A 98 36.88 9.44 -3.59
CA ARG A 98 37.24 10.70 -2.90
C ARG A 98 37.57 10.50 -1.42
N GLY A 99 36.89 9.57 -0.74
CA GLY A 99 37.23 9.13 0.61
C GLY A 99 37.17 10.19 1.72
N LYS A 100 36.47 11.31 1.54
CA LYS A 100 36.33 12.33 2.61
C LYS A 100 35.38 11.84 3.71
N ASN A 101 35.53 12.34 4.94
CA ASN A 101 34.65 11.99 6.06
C ASN A 101 33.15 12.21 5.75
N ASN A 102 32.81 13.31 5.07
CA ASN A 102 31.43 13.59 4.66
C ASN A 102 30.95 12.63 3.57
N ASP A 103 31.86 12.22 2.67
CA ASP A 103 31.55 11.29 1.59
C ASP A 103 31.24 9.90 2.20
N LEU A 104 31.97 9.46 3.25
CA LEU A 104 31.70 8.23 3.98
C LEU A 104 30.33 8.22 4.67
N LEU A 105 29.90 9.35 5.24
CA LEU A 105 28.57 9.47 5.85
C LEU A 105 27.46 9.30 4.79
N LEU A 106 27.64 9.90 3.61
CA LEU A 106 26.69 9.76 2.50
C LEU A 106 26.64 8.33 1.96
N VAL A 107 27.78 7.64 1.90
CA VAL A 107 27.84 6.21 1.53
C VAL A 107 27.06 5.36 2.55
N LEU A 108 27.29 5.57 3.85
CA LEU A 108 26.57 4.86 4.90
C LEU A 108 25.05 5.11 4.82
N TYR A 109 24.65 6.36 4.60
CA TYR A 109 23.25 6.71 4.42
C TYR A 109 22.64 6.02 3.20
N LEU A 110 23.31 6.03 2.04
CA LEU A 110 22.81 5.36 0.85
C LEU A 110 22.67 3.84 1.06
N VAL A 111 23.68 3.18 1.62
CA VAL A 111 23.67 1.72 1.80
C VAL A 111 22.55 1.31 2.76
N SER A 112 22.42 2.01 3.88
CA SER A 112 21.36 1.73 4.87
C SER A 112 19.97 2.02 4.32
N ALA A 113 19.78 3.16 3.65
CA ALA A 113 18.49 3.52 3.06
C ALA A 113 18.12 2.62 1.87
N SER A 114 19.09 2.20 1.06
CA SER A 114 18.85 1.26 -0.06
C SER A 114 18.44 -0.11 0.45
N TYR A 115 19.05 -0.60 1.54
CA TYR A 115 18.63 -1.84 2.18
C TYR A 115 17.19 -1.73 2.71
N ALA A 116 16.89 -0.63 3.42
CA ALA A 116 15.55 -0.36 3.93
C ALA A 116 14.50 -0.29 2.81
N ALA A 117 14.79 0.44 1.72
CA ALA A 117 13.96 0.55 0.54
C ALA A 117 13.75 -0.81 -0.15
N ALA A 118 14.79 -1.63 -0.28
CA ALA A 118 14.67 -2.97 -0.83
C ALA A 118 13.87 -3.93 0.08
N SER A 119 13.83 -3.68 1.38
CA SER A 119 13.10 -4.51 2.34
C SER A 119 11.60 -4.17 2.41
N MET A 120 11.24 -2.88 2.30
CA MET A 120 9.89 -2.38 2.50
C MET A 120 9.61 -1.18 1.59
N ALA A 121 8.56 -1.25 0.77
CA ALA A 121 8.23 -0.23 -0.23
C ALA A 121 8.07 1.19 0.35
N ARG A 122 7.46 1.32 1.53
CA ARG A 122 7.30 2.61 2.23
C ARG A 122 8.63 3.35 2.48
N LEU A 123 9.72 2.61 2.62
CA LEU A 123 11.04 3.18 2.95
C LEU A 123 11.76 3.76 1.72
N ASN A 124 11.20 3.64 0.52
CA ASN A 124 11.68 4.35 -0.68
C ASN A 124 11.74 5.88 -0.45
N ILE A 125 10.82 6.42 0.36
CA ILE A 125 10.80 7.84 0.72
C ILE A 125 12.09 8.23 1.46
N LEU A 126 12.59 7.37 2.35
CA LEU A 126 13.84 7.63 3.09
C LEU A 126 15.09 7.47 2.22
N ALA A 127 15.03 6.66 1.16
CA ALA A 127 16.12 6.50 0.21
C ALA A 127 16.17 7.62 -0.84
N SER A 128 15.05 8.29 -1.10
CA SER A 128 14.93 9.31 -2.14
C SER A 128 15.94 10.46 -2.01
N PRO A 129 16.16 11.08 -0.82
CA PRO A 129 17.17 12.12 -0.68
C PRO A 129 18.59 11.59 -0.94
N ALA A 130 18.91 10.36 -0.53
CA ALA A 130 20.22 9.76 -0.79
C ALA A 130 20.46 9.61 -2.30
N PHE A 131 19.51 9.00 -3.02
CA PHE A 131 19.59 8.85 -4.48
C PHE A 131 19.70 10.20 -5.20
N ALA A 132 18.94 11.21 -4.78
CA ALA A 132 18.98 12.55 -5.35
C ALA A 132 20.35 13.23 -5.13
N MET A 133 20.91 13.16 -3.92
CA MET A 133 22.22 13.74 -3.60
C MET A 133 23.35 13.09 -4.41
N LEU A 134 23.41 11.76 -4.49
CA LEU A 134 24.45 11.07 -5.26
C LEU A 134 24.30 11.30 -6.77
N SER A 135 23.06 11.31 -7.27
CA SER A 135 22.79 11.65 -8.68
C SER A 135 23.26 13.06 -8.98
N GLY A 136 22.98 14.03 -8.11
CA GLY A 136 23.44 15.41 -8.24
C GLY A 136 24.96 15.53 -8.24
N ILE A 137 25.67 14.78 -7.39
CA ILE A 137 27.14 14.72 -7.37
C ILE A 137 27.67 14.16 -8.70
N CYS A 138 27.09 13.06 -9.18
CA CYS A 138 27.45 12.43 -10.45
C CYS A 138 27.25 13.40 -11.62
N ILE A 139 26.06 13.98 -11.74
CA ILE A 139 25.70 14.95 -12.78
C ILE A 139 26.62 16.18 -12.72
N SER A 140 26.91 16.71 -11.53
CA SER A 140 27.86 17.82 -11.36
C SER A 140 29.26 17.45 -11.86
N HIS A 141 29.75 16.25 -11.54
CA HIS A 141 31.04 15.77 -12.01
C HIS A 141 31.08 15.56 -13.53
N LEU A 142 30.00 15.03 -14.13
CA LEU A 142 29.87 14.84 -15.57
C LEU A 142 29.77 16.17 -16.33
N LEU A 143 29.04 17.16 -15.80
CA LEU A 143 28.84 18.44 -16.47
C LEU A 143 30.05 19.39 -16.39
N LYS A 144 30.89 19.29 -15.36
CA LYS A 144 32.04 20.19 -15.13
C LYS A 144 32.97 20.35 -16.34
N PRO A 145 33.47 19.26 -16.99
CA PRO A 145 34.32 19.38 -18.18
C PRO A 145 33.62 20.12 -19.33
N PHE A 146 32.36 19.79 -19.61
CA PHE A 146 31.61 20.38 -20.72
C PHE A 146 31.30 21.86 -20.49
N VAL A 147 30.91 22.24 -19.27
CA VAL A 147 30.71 23.65 -18.91
C VAL A 147 32.02 24.44 -19.03
N LYS A 148 33.17 23.84 -18.65
CA LYS A 148 34.49 24.47 -18.82
C LYS A 148 34.83 24.67 -20.31
N LEU A 149 34.55 23.70 -21.18
CA LEU A 149 34.74 23.81 -22.63
C LEU A 149 33.89 24.93 -23.24
N ILE A 150 32.65 25.11 -22.78
CA ILE A 150 31.77 26.20 -23.23
C ILE A 150 32.31 27.56 -22.76
N LYS A 151 32.72 27.66 -21.49
CA LYS A 151 33.23 28.91 -20.88
C LYS A 151 34.62 29.33 -21.34
N MET A 152 35.41 28.46 -21.97
CA MET A 152 36.71 28.85 -22.55
C MET A 152 36.49 29.95 -23.60
N LYS A 153 36.87 31.18 -23.22
CA LYS A 153 36.98 32.33 -24.13
C LYS A 153 37.98 31.94 -25.22
N ARG A 154 37.62 32.20 -26.48
CA ARG A 154 38.57 32.08 -27.59
C ARG A 154 39.70 33.08 -27.32
N VAL A 155 40.84 32.61 -26.82
CA VAL A 155 42.06 33.39 -26.95
C VAL A 155 42.39 33.33 -28.43
N LEU A 156 42.14 34.42 -29.15
CA LEU A 156 42.53 34.59 -30.54
C LEU A 156 44.06 34.67 -30.60
N VAL A 157 44.74 33.53 -30.47
CA VAL A 157 46.15 33.44 -30.86
C VAL A 157 46.15 33.38 -32.39
N LYS A 158 46.45 34.51 -33.03
CA LYS A 158 46.80 34.55 -34.45
C LYS A 158 48.03 33.68 -34.68
N LYS A 159 47.88 32.39 -34.97
CA LYS A 159 48.83 31.61 -35.78
C LYS A 159 48.09 30.59 -36.64
N ARG A 160 48.46 30.59 -37.92
CA ARG A 160 47.84 29.89 -39.04
C ARG A 160 47.90 28.35 -38.89
N LYS A 161 46.88 27.70 -39.48
CA LYS A 161 46.72 26.27 -39.85
C LYS A 161 46.21 25.30 -38.77
N ALA A 162 44.89 25.18 -38.67
CA ALA A 162 44.10 23.99 -39.03
C ALA A 162 42.63 24.33 -38.82
N LYS A 163 41.82 24.21 -39.87
CA LYS A 163 40.39 24.53 -39.88
C LYS A 163 39.62 23.30 -39.38
N THR A 164 39.82 22.89 -38.13
CA THR A 164 38.88 21.97 -37.46
C THR A 164 37.77 22.84 -36.87
N GLN A 165 36.54 22.59 -37.31
CA GLN A 165 35.35 23.18 -36.66
C GLN A 165 35.35 22.85 -35.16
N PRO A 166 34.68 23.63 -34.29
CA PRO A 166 34.67 23.38 -32.85
C PRO A 166 33.77 22.18 -32.51
N LEU A 167 34.12 20.99 -33.02
CA LEU A 167 33.45 19.72 -32.76
C LEU A 167 33.30 19.53 -31.24
N ASP A 168 34.31 19.93 -30.47
CA ASP A 168 34.38 19.85 -29.00
C ASP A 168 33.23 20.58 -28.29
N LYS A 169 32.77 21.72 -28.82
CA LYS A 169 31.66 22.49 -28.24
C LYS A 169 30.31 21.89 -28.61
N VAL A 170 30.17 21.40 -29.84
CA VAL A 170 28.95 20.74 -30.32
C VAL A 170 28.70 19.45 -29.52
N TYR A 171 29.72 18.60 -29.33
CA TYR A 171 29.60 17.41 -28.49
C TYR A 171 29.29 17.74 -27.03
N GLY A 172 29.87 18.81 -26.48
CA GLY A 172 29.56 19.25 -25.11
C GLY A 172 28.09 19.65 -24.93
N VAL A 173 27.52 20.39 -25.89
CA VAL A 173 26.10 20.76 -25.85
C VAL A 173 25.20 19.53 -26.01
N ILE A 174 25.53 18.60 -26.92
CA ILE A 174 24.79 17.35 -27.11
C ILE A 174 24.77 16.52 -25.82
N ILE A 175 25.90 16.39 -25.12
CA ILE A 175 25.99 15.62 -23.87
C ILE A 175 25.21 16.30 -22.74
N ILE A 176 25.23 17.62 -22.65
CA ILE A 176 24.40 18.36 -21.70
C ILE A 176 22.91 18.10 -21.98
N PHE A 177 22.50 18.18 -23.24
CA PHE A 177 21.13 17.90 -23.66
C PHE A 177 20.73 16.46 -23.33
N LEU A 178 21.60 15.48 -23.57
CA LEU A 178 21.38 14.07 -23.21
C LEU A 178 21.18 13.90 -21.70
N ILE A 179 22.00 14.55 -20.87
CA ILE A 179 21.86 14.50 -19.41
C ILE A 179 20.52 15.13 -18.98
N LEU A 180 20.15 16.28 -19.54
CA LEU A 180 18.86 16.92 -19.27
C LEU A 180 17.67 16.03 -19.68
N PHE A 181 17.77 15.37 -20.83
CA PHE A 181 16.77 14.40 -21.30
C PHE A 181 16.63 13.21 -20.33
N LEU A 182 17.75 12.68 -19.82
CA LEU A 182 17.71 11.61 -18.84
C LEU A 182 17.07 12.05 -17.52
N ILE A 183 17.24 13.31 -17.09
CA ILE A 183 16.59 13.88 -15.90
C ILE A 183 15.08 14.10 -16.12
N PHE A 184 14.63 14.28 -17.37
CA PHE A 184 13.21 14.45 -17.68
C PHE A 184 12.38 13.19 -17.39
N SER A 185 12.97 12.00 -17.53
CA SER A 185 12.28 10.72 -17.27
C SER A 185 11.67 10.61 -15.86
N PRO A 186 12.43 10.74 -14.75
CA PRO A 186 11.87 10.71 -13.40
C PRO A 186 10.90 11.85 -13.12
N LEU A 187 11.11 13.04 -13.72
CA LEU A 187 10.19 14.17 -13.57
C LEU A 187 8.81 13.87 -14.16
N SER A 188 8.77 13.29 -15.37
CA SER A 188 7.52 12.90 -16.04
C SER A 188 6.72 11.88 -15.22
N SER A 189 7.40 10.87 -14.65
CA SER A 189 6.76 9.90 -13.75
C SER A 189 6.17 10.58 -12.50
N GLY A 190 6.92 11.48 -11.87
CA GLY A 190 6.47 12.21 -10.69
C GLY A 190 5.22 13.07 -10.96
N ILE A 191 5.19 13.78 -12.10
CA ILE A 191 4.05 14.61 -12.50
C ILE A 191 2.79 13.77 -12.67
N LYS A 192 2.88 12.61 -13.34
CA LYS A 192 1.74 11.71 -13.54
C LYS A 192 1.13 11.24 -12.23
N VAL A 193 1.96 10.85 -11.27
CA VAL A 193 1.50 10.38 -9.96
C VAL A 193 0.93 11.54 -9.14
N SER A 194 1.54 12.72 -9.19
CA SER A 194 1.06 13.90 -8.44
C SER A 194 -0.33 14.38 -8.87
N GLY A 195 -0.73 14.10 -10.12
CA GLY A 195 -2.06 14.44 -10.64
C GLY A 195 -3.14 13.42 -10.33
N SER A 196 -2.84 12.33 -9.61
CA SER A 196 -3.86 11.33 -9.25
C SER A 196 -4.72 11.81 -8.07
N PRO A 197 -6.06 11.61 -8.12
CA PRO A 197 -6.95 11.99 -7.02
C PRO A 197 -6.63 11.20 -5.75
N GLN A 198 -6.99 11.77 -4.58
CA GLN A 198 -6.83 11.05 -3.31
C GLN A 198 -7.71 9.80 -3.28
N GLN A 199 -7.29 8.76 -2.56
CA GLN A 199 -7.98 7.48 -2.53
C GLN A 199 -9.45 7.58 -2.08
N ILE A 200 -9.80 8.48 -1.15
CA ILE A 200 -11.20 8.65 -0.74
C ILE A 200 -12.08 9.20 -1.88
N VAL A 201 -11.51 10.02 -2.76
CA VAL A 201 -12.19 10.65 -3.91
C VAL A 201 -12.22 9.72 -5.11
N SER A 202 -11.18 8.92 -5.31
CA SER A 202 -11.19 7.84 -6.33
C SER A 202 -11.95 6.60 -5.87
N GLY A 203 -12.49 6.62 -4.66
CA GLY A 203 -13.24 5.55 -4.03
C GLY A 203 -12.41 4.29 -3.74
N GLY A 204 -11.11 4.43 -3.52
CA GLY A 204 -10.18 3.31 -3.30
C GLY A 204 -9.85 2.54 -4.59
N LEU A 205 -10.31 3.02 -5.74
CA LEU A 205 -10.12 2.41 -7.04
C LEU A 205 -8.91 3.03 -7.74
N SER A 206 -8.22 2.23 -8.56
CA SER A 206 -7.08 2.65 -9.40
C SER A 206 -7.52 3.45 -10.63
N THR A 207 -8.29 4.51 -10.41
CA THR A 207 -8.86 5.38 -11.46
C THR A 207 -8.36 6.81 -11.31
N LEU A 208 -8.16 7.49 -12.44
CA LEU A 208 -7.86 8.93 -12.49
C LEU A 208 -9.13 9.79 -12.38
N ARG A 209 -10.31 9.17 -12.36
CA ARG A 209 -11.61 9.84 -12.24
C ARG A 209 -12.10 9.81 -10.82
N GLU A 210 -12.79 10.87 -10.42
CA GLU A 210 -13.52 10.91 -9.16
C GLU A 210 -14.69 9.91 -9.19
N VAL A 211 -14.86 9.20 -8.08
CA VAL A 211 -15.93 8.21 -7.87
C VAL A 211 -16.67 8.64 -6.59
N PRO A 212 -17.88 9.22 -6.71
CA PRO A 212 -18.52 9.92 -5.59
C PRO A 212 -19.03 8.97 -4.49
N ASP A 213 -19.07 7.66 -4.74
CA ASP A 213 -19.72 6.66 -3.92
C ASP A 213 -19.32 6.69 -2.44
N TRP A 214 -18.03 6.86 -2.14
CA TRP A 214 -17.57 6.97 -0.76
C TRP A 214 -18.08 8.26 -0.10
N MET A 215 -17.97 9.40 -0.78
CA MET A 215 -18.43 10.68 -0.26
C MET A 215 -19.95 10.70 -0.04
N GLU A 216 -20.71 10.19 -1.02
CA GLU A 216 -22.16 10.02 -0.95
C GLU A 216 -22.56 9.17 0.26
N THR A 217 -21.87 8.03 0.45
CA THR A 217 -22.14 7.13 1.57
C THR A 217 -21.82 7.77 2.92
N LEU A 218 -20.71 8.49 3.03
CA LEU A 218 -20.32 9.14 4.28
C LEU A 218 -21.30 10.25 4.64
N VAL A 219 -21.76 11.05 3.68
CA VAL A 219 -22.83 12.04 3.88
C VAL A 219 -24.12 11.33 4.33
N TRP A 220 -24.52 10.25 3.64
CA TRP A 220 -25.71 9.50 4.01
C TRP A 220 -25.63 8.97 5.45
N ILE A 221 -24.48 8.40 5.86
CA ILE A 221 -24.27 7.93 7.24
C ILE A 221 -24.40 9.08 8.22
N GLN A 222 -23.81 10.24 7.92
CA GLN A 222 -23.85 11.41 8.79
C GLN A 222 -25.28 11.93 8.99
N ASP A 223 -26.10 11.91 7.95
CA ASP A 223 -27.45 12.49 7.96
C ASP A 223 -28.55 11.51 8.40
N ASN A 224 -28.35 10.20 8.18
CA ASN A 224 -29.41 9.19 8.32
C ASN A 224 -29.17 8.17 9.45
N THR A 225 -28.06 8.24 10.17
CA THR A 225 -27.80 7.39 11.34
C THR A 225 -27.79 8.20 12.64
N PRO A 226 -28.25 7.65 13.78
CA PRO A 226 -28.07 8.30 15.09
C PRO A 226 -26.59 8.62 15.42
N PRO A 227 -26.29 9.70 16.16
CA PRO A 227 -24.90 10.07 16.51
C PRO A 227 -24.11 9.01 17.29
N ASP A 228 -24.80 8.16 18.06
CA ASP A 228 -24.19 7.07 18.84
C ASP A 228 -24.14 5.73 18.08
N SER A 229 -24.47 5.74 16.78
CA SER A 229 -24.37 4.56 15.92
C SER A 229 -22.93 4.06 15.78
N VAL A 230 -22.82 2.74 15.64
CA VAL A 230 -21.56 2.04 15.42
C VAL A 230 -21.53 1.49 14.01
N ILE A 231 -20.52 1.89 13.24
CA ILE A 231 -20.27 1.43 11.88
C ILE A 231 -19.12 0.41 11.93
N ILE A 232 -19.43 -0.85 11.66
CA ILE A 232 -18.47 -1.94 11.54
C ILE A 232 -18.06 -2.06 10.08
N ALA A 233 -16.77 -1.90 9.81
CA ALA A 233 -16.19 -2.02 8.48
C ALA A 233 -14.83 -2.69 8.58
N TRP A 234 -14.24 -3.03 7.43
CA TRP A 234 -12.83 -3.39 7.40
C TRP A 234 -11.95 -2.22 7.86
N TRP A 235 -10.80 -2.53 8.48
CA TRP A 235 -9.98 -1.53 9.18
C TRP A 235 -9.44 -0.43 8.27
N ASP A 236 -9.31 -0.70 6.96
CA ASP A 236 -8.88 0.26 5.94
C ASP A 236 -9.73 1.54 5.88
N TYR A 237 -11.00 1.48 6.28
CA TYR A 237 -11.96 2.59 6.08
C TYR A 237 -12.27 3.36 7.37
N GLY A 238 -11.73 2.93 8.51
CA GLY A 238 -12.13 3.45 9.82
C GLY A 238 -11.89 4.95 9.98
N TYR A 239 -10.77 5.47 9.46
CA TYR A 239 -10.50 6.92 9.48
C TYR A 239 -11.44 7.72 8.59
N TRP A 240 -11.82 7.20 7.42
CA TRP A 240 -12.76 7.89 6.51
C TRP A 240 -14.12 8.04 7.19
N ILE A 241 -14.61 6.95 7.79
CA ILE A 241 -15.88 6.93 8.51
C ILE A 241 -15.84 7.88 9.70
N THR A 242 -14.87 7.73 10.60
CA THR A 242 -14.83 8.49 11.85
C THR A 242 -14.64 9.99 11.59
N SER A 243 -13.70 10.35 10.71
CA SER A 243 -13.32 11.76 10.49
C SER A 243 -14.41 12.54 9.74
N TYR A 244 -15.15 11.89 8.84
CA TYR A 244 -16.18 12.55 8.05
C TYR A 244 -17.55 12.55 8.75
N THR A 245 -17.93 11.42 9.36
CA THR A 245 -19.29 11.21 9.86
C THR A 245 -19.44 11.45 11.36
N ASN A 246 -18.34 11.51 12.11
CA ASN A 246 -18.35 11.52 13.57
C ASN A 246 -19.14 10.34 14.19
N ARG A 247 -19.12 9.17 13.53
CA ARG A 247 -19.68 7.91 14.06
C ARG A 247 -18.59 7.01 14.61
N THR A 248 -18.96 6.14 15.55
CA THR A 248 -18.01 5.22 16.18
C THR A 248 -17.68 4.06 15.22
N THR A 249 -16.41 3.70 15.07
CA THR A 249 -15.99 2.48 14.37
C THR A 249 -15.33 1.47 15.30
N CYS A 250 -15.36 0.19 14.94
CA CYS A 250 -14.71 -0.88 15.72
C CYS A 250 -13.24 -1.11 15.35
N ALA A 251 -12.76 -0.56 14.23
CA ALA A 251 -11.36 -0.63 13.84
C ALA A 251 -10.98 0.58 12.96
N ASP A 252 -9.69 0.84 12.88
CA ASP A 252 -9.11 1.94 12.12
C ASP A 252 -7.76 1.58 11.48
N ASN A 253 -7.26 2.51 10.68
CA ASN A 253 -6.02 2.35 9.92
C ASN A 253 -4.76 2.33 10.80
N ALA A 254 -4.85 2.73 12.08
CA ALA A 254 -3.71 2.68 13.00
C ALA A 254 -3.30 1.23 13.31
N THR A 255 -4.28 0.33 13.31
CA THR A 255 -4.16 -1.10 13.62
C THR A 255 -3.51 -1.38 14.97
N LEU A 256 -3.81 -0.53 15.98
CA LEU A 256 -3.25 -0.63 17.33
C LEU A 256 -3.73 -1.88 18.08
N ASN A 257 -4.99 -2.30 17.88
CA ASN A 257 -5.59 -3.47 18.50
C ASN A 257 -5.80 -4.61 17.48
N SER A 258 -4.76 -5.43 17.30
CA SER A 258 -4.79 -6.57 16.36
C SER A 258 -5.82 -7.63 16.74
N THR A 259 -6.09 -7.81 18.04
CA THR A 259 -7.10 -8.76 18.53
C THR A 259 -8.50 -8.36 18.09
N GLN A 260 -8.83 -7.07 18.14
CA GLN A 260 -10.11 -6.55 17.69
C GLN A 260 -10.30 -6.70 16.18
N ILE A 261 -9.26 -6.41 15.38
CA ILE A 261 -9.28 -6.65 13.93
C ILE A 261 -9.48 -8.13 13.62
N LYS A 262 -8.85 -9.03 14.40
CA LYS A 262 -9.06 -10.48 14.28
C LYS A 262 -10.51 -10.89 14.58
N GLN A 263 -11.18 -10.25 15.52
CA GLN A 263 -12.61 -10.51 15.79
C GLN A 263 -13.50 -10.01 14.64
N ILE A 264 -13.23 -8.83 14.08
CA ILE A 264 -13.94 -8.34 12.89
C ILE A 264 -13.72 -9.28 11.69
N ALA A 265 -12.49 -9.75 11.50
CA ALA A 265 -12.18 -10.72 10.45
C ALA A 265 -12.94 -12.04 10.65
N LYS A 266 -13.03 -12.54 11.89
CA LYS A 266 -13.84 -13.72 12.22
C LYS A 266 -15.32 -13.49 11.95
N MET A 267 -15.87 -12.33 12.34
CA MET A 267 -17.25 -11.94 12.09
C MET A 267 -17.58 -12.00 10.58
N PHE A 268 -16.71 -11.48 9.72
CA PHE A 268 -16.92 -11.54 8.28
C PHE A 268 -16.85 -12.96 7.71
N MET A 269 -16.02 -13.83 8.30
CA MET A 269 -15.76 -15.20 7.83
C MET A 269 -16.62 -16.27 8.52
N SER A 270 -17.49 -15.89 9.45
CA SER A 270 -18.44 -16.78 10.14
C SER A 270 -19.83 -16.73 9.51
N ASN A 271 -20.70 -17.68 9.85
CA ASN A 271 -22.11 -17.60 9.45
C ASN A 271 -22.84 -16.44 10.16
N GLU A 272 -24.07 -16.13 9.75
CA GLU A 272 -24.80 -14.96 10.29
C GLU A 272 -25.05 -15.03 11.80
N ILE A 273 -25.36 -16.21 12.33
CA ILE A 273 -25.66 -16.39 13.77
C ILE A 273 -24.40 -16.12 14.60
N GLU A 274 -23.28 -16.73 14.22
CA GLU A 274 -21.99 -16.52 14.90
C GLU A 274 -21.51 -15.06 14.73
N ALA A 275 -21.73 -14.46 13.56
CA ALA A 275 -21.40 -13.06 13.31
C ALA A 275 -22.16 -12.12 14.27
N VAL A 276 -23.46 -12.35 14.49
CA VAL A 276 -24.27 -11.59 15.46
C VAL A 276 -23.71 -11.72 16.87
N GLU A 277 -23.29 -12.92 17.30
CA GLU A 277 -22.66 -13.11 18.61
C GLU A 277 -21.31 -12.40 18.74
N ILE A 278 -20.52 -12.36 17.67
CA ILE A 278 -19.26 -11.60 17.66
C ILE A 278 -19.55 -10.09 17.69
N ILE A 279 -20.57 -9.60 16.98
CA ILE A 279 -20.98 -8.20 16.98
C ILE A 279 -21.38 -7.76 18.40
N LYS A 280 -22.20 -8.56 19.10
CA LYS A 280 -22.57 -8.29 20.50
C LYS A 280 -21.33 -8.14 21.40
N LYS A 281 -20.30 -8.97 21.20
CA LYS A 281 -19.03 -8.89 21.95
C LYS A 281 -18.19 -7.67 21.58
N LEU A 282 -18.16 -7.31 20.29
CA LEU A 282 -17.41 -6.15 19.78
C LEU A 282 -18.00 -4.83 20.26
N VAL A 283 -19.33 -4.75 20.27
CA VAL A 283 -20.08 -3.52 20.48
C VAL A 283 -20.55 -3.36 21.93
N GLN A 284 -20.44 -4.42 22.74
CA GLN A 284 -20.67 -4.46 24.19
C GLN A 284 -22.00 -3.79 24.59
N ASN A 285 -21.94 -2.69 25.35
CA ASN A 285 -23.08 -2.00 25.94
C ASN A 285 -23.81 -1.04 24.98
N LYS A 286 -23.45 -1.00 23.69
CA LYS A 286 -24.18 -0.15 22.73
C LYS A 286 -25.45 -0.86 22.27
N ARG A 287 -26.38 -0.06 21.77
CA ARG A 287 -27.66 -0.56 21.31
C ARG A 287 -27.54 -1.29 19.97
N LEU A 288 -28.06 -2.51 19.91
CA LEU A 288 -27.96 -3.37 18.72
C LEU A 288 -28.75 -2.80 17.52
N ASP A 289 -29.80 -2.02 17.77
CA ASP A 289 -30.61 -1.35 16.74
C ASP A 289 -29.88 -0.18 16.03
N ARG A 290 -28.67 0.16 16.48
CA ARG A 290 -27.83 1.25 15.95
C ARG A 290 -26.52 0.77 15.36
N ILE A 291 -26.44 -0.53 15.04
CA ILE A 291 -25.27 -1.17 14.43
C ILE A 291 -25.45 -1.28 12.92
N TYR A 292 -24.45 -0.82 12.19
CA TYR A 292 -24.40 -0.88 10.74
C TYR A 292 -23.11 -1.59 10.29
N ILE A 293 -23.21 -2.39 9.24
CA ILE A 293 -22.07 -3.02 8.56
C ILE A 293 -21.87 -2.33 7.22
N LEU A 294 -20.67 -1.79 6.99
CA LEU A 294 -20.28 -1.19 5.72
C LEU A 294 -19.41 -2.18 4.93
N ILE A 295 -19.77 -2.38 3.67
CA ILE A 295 -19.00 -3.17 2.71
C ILE A 295 -18.66 -2.29 1.51
N PHE A 296 -17.39 -2.29 1.15
CA PHE A 296 -16.93 -1.67 -0.08
C PHE A 296 -16.63 -2.76 -1.09
N SER A 297 -17.43 -2.83 -2.16
CA SER A 297 -17.23 -3.82 -3.21
C SER A 297 -17.64 -3.32 -4.60
N PRO A 298 -16.67 -3.04 -5.48
CA PRO A 298 -16.92 -2.77 -6.88
C PRO A 298 -17.58 -3.94 -7.64
N LEU A 299 -17.60 -5.15 -7.07
CA LEU A 299 -18.29 -6.32 -7.63
C LEU A 299 -19.77 -6.05 -7.89
N SER A 300 -20.41 -5.29 -7.00
CA SER A 300 -21.83 -4.94 -7.11
C SER A 300 -22.15 -4.04 -8.32
N ALA A 301 -21.15 -3.44 -8.95
CA ALA A 301 -21.27 -2.72 -10.21
C ALA A 301 -21.05 -3.60 -11.47
N VAL A 302 -20.57 -4.84 -11.31
CA VAL A 302 -20.21 -5.73 -12.43
C VAL A 302 -21.45 -6.42 -13.01
N PHE A 303 -22.27 -7.01 -12.14
CA PHE A 303 -23.40 -7.81 -12.59
C PHE A 303 -24.48 -6.99 -13.31
N PRO A 304 -24.90 -5.82 -12.82
CA PRO A 304 -25.87 -4.97 -13.53
C PRO A 304 -25.41 -4.54 -14.92
N ASN A 305 -24.09 -4.50 -15.14
CA ASN A 305 -23.46 -4.13 -16.41
C ASN A 305 -23.09 -5.35 -17.27
N GLN A 306 -23.87 -6.44 -17.18
CA GLN A 306 -23.69 -7.64 -18.01
C GLN A 306 -22.29 -8.27 -17.89
N GLY A 307 -21.70 -8.23 -16.70
CA GLY A 307 -20.37 -8.79 -16.46
C GLY A 307 -19.22 -7.91 -16.94
N SER A 308 -19.51 -6.68 -17.41
CA SER A 308 -18.47 -5.68 -17.69
C SER A 308 -18.23 -4.82 -16.46
N SER A 309 -16.98 -4.80 -15.98
CA SER A 309 -16.62 -3.93 -14.86
C SER A 309 -16.18 -2.56 -15.38
N LYS A 310 -16.90 -1.51 -14.99
CA LYS A 310 -16.47 -0.12 -15.20
C LYS A 310 -15.25 0.25 -14.34
N TYR A 311 -15.00 -0.52 -13.28
CA TYR A 311 -14.00 -0.24 -12.26
C TYR A 311 -13.08 -1.44 -12.01
N THR A 312 -11.85 -1.22 -11.56
CA THR A 312 -10.97 -2.31 -11.14
C THR A 312 -11.51 -2.93 -9.84
N LEU A 313 -11.52 -4.25 -9.72
CA LEU A 313 -11.82 -4.91 -8.44
C LEU A 313 -10.71 -4.62 -7.43
N GLY A 314 -11.05 -4.49 -6.16
CA GLY A 314 -10.09 -4.04 -5.13
C GLY A 314 -10.70 -3.73 -3.76
N GLY A 315 -12.00 -3.97 -3.58
CA GLY A 315 -12.68 -3.81 -2.31
C GLY A 315 -12.54 -5.02 -1.40
N ASP A 316 -13.56 -5.24 -0.58
CA ASP A 316 -13.63 -6.33 0.37
C ASP A 316 -13.69 -7.70 -0.34
N GLU A 317 -14.18 -7.75 -1.58
CA GLU A 317 -14.12 -8.94 -2.45
C GLU A 317 -12.69 -9.33 -2.84
N ALA A 318 -11.75 -8.38 -2.81
CA ALA A 318 -10.34 -8.65 -3.06
C ALA A 318 -9.54 -8.77 -1.76
N LYS A 319 -10.13 -8.51 -0.59
CA LYS A 319 -9.45 -8.52 0.71
C LYS A 319 -9.92 -9.64 1.65
N TRP A 320 -11.00 -10.34 1.32
CA TRP A 320 -11.55 -11.42 2.16
C TRP A 320 -10.51 -12.48 2.53
N PHE A 321 -9.56 -12.81 1.64
CA PHE A 321 -8.53 -13.80 1.94
C PHE A 321 -7.57 -13.33 3.04
N TRP A 322 -7.32 -12.01 3.15
CA TRP A 322 -6.60 -11.44 4.29
C TRP A 322 -7.42 -11.54 5.56
N MET A 323 -8.73 -11.29 5.49
CA MET A 323 -9.64 -11.48 6.62
C MET A 323 -9.57 -12.93 7.13
N ALA A 324 -9.67 -13.93 6.22
CA ALA A 324 -9.53 -15.33 6.57
C ALA A 324 -8.17 -15.65 7.23
N ARG A 325 -7.05 -15.17 6.65
CA ARG A 325 -5.71 -15.39 7.23
C ARG A 325 -5.54 -14.74 8.61
N ILE A 326 -6.05 -13.52 8.80
CA ILE A 326 -5.99 -12.82 10.09
C ILE A 326 -6.88 -13.54 11.12
N ALA A 327 -8.03 -14.06 10.71
CA ALA A 327 -8.91 -14.88 11.53
C ALA A 327 -8.32 -16.26 11.88
N ASN A 328 -7.22 -16.65 11.23
CA ASN A 328 -6.60 -17.98 11.28
C ASN A 328 -7.50 -19.10 10.74
N ILE A 329 -8.20 -18.80 9.65
CA ILE A 329 -9.08 -19.73 8.93
C ILE A 329 -8.46 -20.05 7.57
N SER A 330 -8.55 -21.32 7.14
CA SER A 330 -8.02 -21.74 5.84
C SER A 330 -8.84 -21.15 4.70
N VAL A 331 -8.18 -20.37 3.83
CA VAL A 331 -8.81 -19.73 2.65
C VAL A 331 -9.50 -20.78 1.79
N ASN A 332 -8.81 -21.91 1.50
CA ASN A 332 -9.33 -22.97 0.63
C ASN A 332 -10.62 -23.62 1.14
N SER A 333 -10.88 -23.58 2.45
CA SER A 333 -12.12 -24.12 3.03
C SER A 333 -13.33 -23.20 2.88
N LEU A 334 -13.09 -21.92 2.59
CA LEU A 334 -14.11 -20.88 2.50
C LEU A 334 -14.25 -20.34 1.07
N VAL A 335 -13.64 -20.97 0.07
CA VAL A 335 -13.83 -20.58 -1.33
C VAL A 335 -15.17 -21.11 -1.84
N ASP A 336 -15.98 -20.22 -2.43
CA ASP A 336 -17.22 -20.61 -3.10
C ASP A 336 -16.91 -21.24 -4.48
N LYS A 337 -16.90 -22.58 -4.53
CA LYS A 337 -16.60 -23.32 -5.76
C LYS A 337 -17.69 -23.17 -6.81
N ASP A 338 -18.95 -22.98 -6.38
CA ASP A 338 -20.08 -22.86 -7.30
C ASP A 338 -20.07 -21.52 -8.00
N ILE A 339 -19.76 -20.44 -7.26
CA ILE A 339 -19.57 -19.13 -7.87
C ILE A 339 -18.34 -19.13 -8.77
N MET A 340 -17.22 -19.74 -8.36
CA MET A 340 -16.05 -19.85 -9.23
C MET A 340 -16.40 -20.50 -10.57
N LYS A 341 -17.15 -21.61 -10.54
CA LYS A 341 -17.63 -22.29 -11.75
C LYS A 341 -18.56 -21.38 -12.57
N SER A 342 -19.51 -20.71 -11.92
CA SER A 342 -20.46 -19.78 -12.55
C SER A 342 -19.75 -18.66 -13.32
N LEU A 343 -18.66 -18.14 -12.75
CA LEU A 343 -17.88 -17.03 -13.29
C LEU A 343 -16.80 -17.44 -14.30
N GLU A 344 -16.65 -18.72 -14.66
CA GLU A 344 -15.60 -19.18 -15.59
C GLU A 344 -15.61 -18.41 -16.93
N ASN A 345 -16.81 -18.15 -17.48
CA ASN A 345 -16.95 -17.38 -18.73
C ASN A 345 -16.50 -15.91 -18.58
N LEU A 346 -16.65 -15.33 -17.39
CA LEU A 346 -16.17 -13.97 -17.07
C LEU A 346 -14.68 -13.98 -16.75
N ALA A 347 -14.15 -15.06 -16.19
CA ALA A 347 -12.71 -15.24 -15.98
C ALA A 347 -11.92 -15.26 -17.29
N VAL A 348 -12.47 -15.90 -18.34
CA VAL A 348 -11.91 -15.84 -19.72
C VAL A 348 -11.86 -14.41 -20.26
N ARG A 349 -12.77 -13.53 -19.80
CA ARG A 349 -12.80 -12.09 -20.14
C ARG A 349 -11.94 -11.23 -19.21
N GLY A 350 -11.11 -11.85 -18.37
CA GLY A 350 -10.16 -11.17 -17.48
C GLY A 350 -10.64 -10.96 -16.04
N LEU A 351 -11.83 -11.45 -15.67
CA LEU A 351 -12.38 -11.34 -14.32
C LEU A 351 -12.12 -12.62 -13.51
N ASN A 352 -10.85 -12.89 -13.20
CA ASN A 352 -10.49 -14.03 -12.35
C ASN A 352 -10.69 -13.65 -10.87
N LEU A 353 -11.84 -14.03 -10.31
CA LEU A 353 -12.25 -13.67 -8.96
C LEU A 353 -12.52 -14.92 -8.12
N THR A 354 -12.01 -14.92 -6.89
CA THR A 354 -12.39 -15.90 -5.87
C THR A 354 -13.17 -15.17 -4.80
N LEU A 355 -14.33 -15.73 -4.41
CA LEU A 355 -15.21 -15.15 -3.41
C LEU A 355 -15.34 -16.08 -2.20
N PRO A 356 -15.59 -15.52 -1.01
CA PRO A 356 -15.88 -16.32 0.16
C PRO A 356 -17.26 -16.97 0.01
N ASP A 357 -17.39 -18.18 0.54
CA ASP A 357 -18.59 -19.02 0.52
C ASP A 357 -19.80 -18.24 1.04
N ARG A 358 -20.81 -18.08 0.19
CA ARG A 358 -22.00 -17.26 0.49
C ARG A 358 -22.93 -17.84 1.55
N GLU A 359 -22.86 -19.14 1.81
CA GLU A 359 -23.69 -19.81 2.81
C GLU A 359 -22.99 -19.88 4.16
N ARG A 360 -21.67 -20.06 4.14
CA ARG A 360 -20.85 -20.25 5.34
C ARG A 360 -20.29 -18.95 5.90
N THR A 361 -20.21 -17.89 5.10
CA THR A 361 -19.64 -16.60 5.51
C THR A 361 -20.63 -15.45 5.39
N LEU A 362 -20.62 -14.55 6.38
CA LEU A 362 -21.39 -13.32 6.37
C LEU A 362 -20.98 -12.43 5.20
N LEU A 363 -19.66 -12.24 5.01
CA LEU A 363 -19.16 -11.39 3.93
C LEU A 363 -19.60 -11.90 2.56
N GLY A 364 -19.49 -13.21 2.30
CA GLY A 364 -19.94 -13.80 1.04
C GLY A 364 -21.41 -13.56 0.80
N LYS A 365 -22.26 -13.78 1.82
CA LYS A 365 -23.70 -13.53 1.71
C LYS A 365 -24.01 -12.06 1.42
N LEU A 366 -23.41 -11.13 2.17
CA LEU A 366 -23.66 -9.70 2.01
C LEU A 366 -23.13 -9.16 0.68
N LEU A 367 -21.98 -9.66 0.19
CA LEU A 367 -21.44 -9.33 -1.13
C LEU A 367 -22.37 -9.76 -2.25
N ILE A 368 -22.84 -11.01 -2.22
CA ILE A 368 -23.71 -11.55 -3.27
C ILE A 368 -25.08 -10.88 -3.23
N TYR A 369 -25.72 -10.82 -2.06
CA TYR A 369 -27.00 -10.13 -1.93
C TYR A 369 -26.88 -8.65 -2.32
N GLY A 370 -25.85 -7.97 -1.86
CA GLY A 370 -25.53 -6.59 -2.19
C GLY A 370 -25.28 -6.34 -3.68
N SER A 371 -24.81 -7.34 -4.42
CA SER A 371 -24.51 -7.23 -5.85
C SER A 371 -25.70 -7.45 -6.77
N TYR A 372 -26.63 -8.34 -6.38
CA TYR A 372 -27.75 -8.73 -7.24
C TYR A 372 -29.10 -8.14 -6.83
N ALA A 373 -29.33 -7.86 -5.54
CA ALA A 373 -30.65 -7.40 -5.09
C ALA A 373 -30.97 -6.01 -5.67
N GLU A 374 -32.04 -5.88 -6.43
CA GLU A 374 -32.66 -4.58 -6.74
C GLU A 374 -33.91 -4.43 -5.87
N ASN A 375 -34.14 -3.24 -5.31
CA ASN A 375 -35.27 -2.94 -4.42
C ASN A 375 -35.46 -3.94 -3.26
N HIS A 376 -34.37 -4.55 -2.77
CA HIS A 376 -34.34 -5.54 -1.69
C HIS A 376 -35.00 -6.89 -2.02
N ASP A 377 -35.24 -7.17 -3.30
CA ASP A 377 -35.88 -8.41 -3.75
C ASP A 377 -34.85 -9.49 -4.14
N SER A 378 -34.89 -10.63 -3.44
CA SER A 378 -34.08 -11.81 -3.71
C SER A 378 -34.57 -12.63 -4.92
N GLU A 379 -35.86 -12.56 -5.25
CA GLU A 379 -36.42 -13.26 -6.41
C GLU A 379 -35.93 -12.62 -7.70
N PHE A 380 -35.95 -11.28 -7.77
CA PHE A 380 -35.36 -10.54 -8.88
C PHE A 380 -33.87 -10.84 -9.03
N ALA A 381 -33.11 -10.84 -7.94
CA ALA A 381 -31.68 -11.15 -7.92
C ALA A 381 -31.39 -12.52 -8.55
N THR A 382 -32.17 -13.53 -8.14
CA THR A 382 -32.05 -14.90 -8.65
C THR A 382 -32.44 -14.95 -10.13
N TRP A 383 -33.58 -14.36 -10.51
CA TRP A 383 -34.02 -14.27 -11.91
C TRP A 383 -32.97 -13.61 -12.82
N TYR A 384 -32.36 -12.50 -12.37
CA TYR A 384 -31.31 -11.80 -13.11
C TYR A 384 -30.09 -12.69 -13.33
N SER A 385 -29.72 -13.50 -12.33
CA SER A 385 -28.65 -14.49 -12.51
C SER A 385 -29.00 -15.54 -13.56
N TYR A 386 -30.26 -15.98 -13.65
CA TYR A 386 -30.70 -16.88 -14.74
C TYR A 386 -30.59 -16.22 -16.10
N MET A 387 -30.94 -14.93 -16.22
CA MET A 387 -30.81 -14.18 -17.47
C MET A 387 -29.35 -14.08 -17.93
N LEU A 388 -28.42 -13.83 -17.00
CA LEU A 388 -26.98 -13.80 -17.33
C LEU A 388 -26.45 -15.15 -17.83
N VAL A 389 -26.98 -16.27 -17.35
CA VAL A 389 -26.67 -17.60 -17.90
C VAL A 389 -27.26 -17.77 -19.29
N TYR A 390 -28.52 -17.35 -19.48
CA TYR A 390 -29.19 -17.41 -20.79
C TYR A 390 -28.43 -16.63 -21.87
N TYR A 391 -27.89 -15.46 -21.54
CA TYR A 391 -27.06 -14.66 -22.45
C TYR A 391 -25.59 -15.11 -22.53
N GLY A 392 -25.22 -16.21 -21.87
CA GLY A 392 -23.88 -16.81 -21.93
C GLY A 392 -22.80 -16.08 -21.12
N TYR A 393 -23.18 -15.11 -20.27
CA TYR A 393 -22.24 -14.41 -19.40
C TYR A 393 -21.82 -15.26 -18.20
N MET A 394 -22.67 -16.15 -17.70
CA MET A 394 -22.35 -17.11 -16.63
C MET A 394 -22.64 -18.55 -17.06
N THR A 395 -22.00 -19.53 -16.43
CA THR A 395 -22.21 -20.96 -16.74
C THR A 395 -23.40 -21.55 -15.97
N THR A 396 -23.60 -21.12 -14.72
CA THR A 396 -24.68 -21.58 -13.84
C THR A 396 -25.30 -20.43 -13.07
N PRO A 397 -26.61 -20.49 -12.74
CA PRO A 397 -27.26 -19.43 -12.00
C PRO A 397 -26.83 -19.46 -10.53
N ILE A 398 -26.74 -18.29 -9.93
CA ILE A 398 -26.40 -18.05 -8.53
C ILE A 398 -27.70 -17.76 -7.80
N ILE A 399 -28.07 -18.65 -6.87
CA ILE A 399 -29.20 -18.41 -5.96
C ILE A 399 -28.77 -17.35 -4.94
N VAL A 400 -29.59 -16.31 -4.80
CA VAL A 400 -29.30 -15.17 -3.91
C VAL A 400 -30.31 -15.16 -2.78
N ASN A 401 -29.86 -15.53 -1.58
CA ASN A 401 -30.68 -15.54 -0.38
C ASN A 401 -30.56 -14.21 0.37
N LYS A 402 -31.69 -13.67 0.85
CA LYS A 402 -31.69 -12.50 1.73
C LYS A 402 -31.01 -12.85 3.06
N PRO A 403 -30.11 -12.01 3.60
CA PRO A 403 -29.60 -12.16 4.96
C PRO A 403 -30.73 -12.10 6.00
N THR A 404 -30.66 -12.94 7.02
CA THR A 404 -31.73 -13.04 8.04
C THR A 404 -31.67 -11.92 9.06
N PHE A 405 -30.47 -11.50 9.46
CA PHE A 405 -30.27 -10.49 10.51
C PHE A 405 -29.78 -9.14 9.99
N PHE A 406 -29.64 -8.98 8.68
CA PHE A 406 -29.02 -7.80 8.08
C PHE A 406 -29.86 -7.26 6.93
N ASP A 407 -30.42 -6.08 7.12
CA ASP A 407 -31.19 -5.39 6.09
C ASP A 407 -30.30 -4.39 5.35
N LEU A 408 -30.29 -4.45 4.01
CA LEU A 408 -29.60 -3.46 3.19
C LEU A 408 -30.37 -2.13 3.29
N VAL A 409 -29.78 -1.10 3.89
CA VAL A 409 -30.45 0.21 4.13
C VAL A 409 -29.97 1.29 3.18
N TYR A 410 -28.79 1.13 2.58
CA TYR A 410 -28.25 2.10 1.64
C TYR A 410 -27.29 1.44 0.65
N ARG A 411 -27.27 1.98 -0.57
CA ARG A 411 -26.35 1.63 -1.65
C ARG A 411 -26.00 2.91 -2.39
N SER A 412 -24.71 3.10 -2.66
CA SER A 412 -24.22 4.27 -3.40
C SER A 412 -24.68 4.28 -4.87
N SER A 413 -24.58 5.43 -5.53
CA SER A 413 -25.06 5.64 -6.89
C SER A 413 -24.46 4.68 -7.93
N ASN A 414 -23.16 4.35 -7.86
CA ASN A 414 -22.56 3.34 -8.74
C ASN A 414 -22.57 1.92 -8.15
N ARG A 415 -23.27 1.70 -7.03
CA ARG A 415 -23.40 0.40 -6.35
C ARG A 415 -22.06 -0.17 -5.89
N ILE A 416 -21.19 0.66 -5.30
CA ILE A 416 -19.84 0.27 -4.89
C ILE A 416 -19.71 0.20 -3.37
N VAL A 417 -20.45 1.04 -2.64
CA VAL A 417 -20.47 1.02 -1.18
C VAL A 417 -21.87 0.65 -0.71
N LEU A 418 -21.94 -0.32 0.20
CA LEU A 418 -23.16 -0.90 0.72
C LEU A 418 -23.20 -0.72 2.23
N VAL A 419 -24.36 -0.38 2.77
CA VAL A 419 -24.58 -0.28 4.21
C VAL A 419 -25.75 -1.16 4.61
N PHE A 420 -25.47 -2.11 5.50
CA PHE A 420 -26.44 -3.01 6.09
C PHE A 420 -26.72 -2.59 7.53
N LYS A 421 -27.97 -2.65 7.97
CA LYS A 421 -28.35 -2.44 9.37
C LYS A 421 -28.60 -3.80 10.03
N LEU A 422 -28.07 -3.97 11.24
CA LEU A 422 -28.40 -5.13 12.06
C LEU A 422 -29.88 -5.05 12.49
N ASN A 423 -30.65 -6.08 12.17
CA ASN A 423 -32.04 -6.23 12.55
C ASN A 423 -32.23 -7.59 13.24
N LEU A 424 -32.40 -7.55 14.55
CA LEU A 424 -32.71 -8.72 15.37
C LEU A 424 -34.22 -8.73 15.54
N VAL A 425 -34.93 -9.36 14.60
CA VAL A 425 -36.37 -9.61 14.68
C VAL A 425 -36.68 -10.58 15.81
#